data_AF-A0A521FGU9-F1
#
_entry.id   AF-A0A521FGU9-F1
#
_cell.length_a   1.000
_cell.length_b   1.000
_cell.length_c   1.000
_cell.angle_alpha   90.00
_cell.angle_beta   90.00
_cell.angle_gamma   90.00
#
_symmetry.space_group_name_H-M   'P 1'
#
loop_
_entity.id
_entity.type
_entity.pdbx_description
1 polymer ?
#
loop_
_entity_poly.entity_id
_entity_poly.type
_entity_poly.pdbx_seq_one_letter_code
_entity_poly.pdbx_strand_id
1 'polypeptide(L)'
;MRTINRFEELDFFKTLVPILQNYISHQEFDKIVTKQTKFEKYNIDILLSASNITECLDQINYTIDLLSGYKSKKDSTMNRHDYIVFILENFYLRITSIFDRILRFTNVVFEIGLPERECKESTIIKNDKIKGSTLSSSMKKLDKFIEKYRYSRNRIAHSESYNEKRLADIQGFYIALDSDNNKDLELYKNFYKRIADEFVQEKKNELRKVADELEGLLRDFFTEITPYVIRKGNEYKKN
;
A
#
# COMPACT_ATOMS: atom_id res chain seq x y z
N MET A 1 -3.64 -2.80 -15.75
CA MET A 1 -3.38 -2.67 -14.30
C MET A 1 -2.33 -3.69 -13.91
N ARG A 2 -1.17 -3.30 -13.36
CA ARG A 2 -0.18 -4.25 -12.81
C ARG A 2 -0.62 -4.86 -11.47
N THR A 3 -1.66 -4.28 -10.86
CA THR A 3 -2.09 -4.53 -9.49
C THR A 3 -2.62 -5.92 -9.22
N ILE A 4 -3.41 -6.46 -10.17
CA ILE A 4 -3.95 -7.81 -10.03
C ILE A 4 -2.91 -8.84 -10.43
N ASN A 5 -2.00 -8.54 -11.36
CA ASN A 5 -1.04 -9.52 -11.90
C ASN A 5 -0.18 -10.18 -10.82
N ARG A 6 0.17 -9.46 -9.75
CA ARG A 6 0.89 -10.08 -8.60
C ARG A 6 0.07 -11.20 -7.95
N PHE A 7 -1.24 -11.05 -7.91
CA PHE A 7 -2.16 -11.95 -7.21
C PHE A 7 -3.10 -12.72 -8.17
N GLU A 8 -2.88 -12.63 -9.48
CA GLU A 8 -3.80 -13.18 -10.50
C GLU A 8 -3.91 -14.70 -10.41
N GLU A 9 -2.89 -15.35 -9.87
CA GLU A 9 -2.87 -16.78 -9.66
C GLU A 9 -3.72 -17.25 -8.48
N LEU A 10 -4.12 -16.35 -7.58
CA LEU A 10 -4.96 -16.70 -6.43
C LEU A 10 -6.40 -16.95 -6.86
N ASP A 11 -6.99 -18.00 -6.30
CA ASP A 11 -8.40 -18.37 -6.53
C ASP A 11 -9.36 -17.19 -6.28
N PHE A 12 -9.02 -16.30 -5.34
CA PHE A 12 -9.70 -15.04 -5.11
C PHE A 12 -9.92 -14.24 -6.40
N PHE A 13 -8.83 -13.89 -7.10
CA PHE A 13 -8.90 -13.05 -8.29
C PHE A 13 -9.37 -13.85 -9.51
N LYS A 14 -8.98 -15.13 -9.63
CA LYS A 14 -9.50 -16.05 -10.65
C LYS A 14 -11.02 -16.18 -10.62
N THR A 15 -11.63 -16.07 -9.44
CA THR A 15 -13.08 -16.13 -9.29
C THR A 15 -13.74 -14.79 -9.59
N LEU A 16 -13.22 -13.68 -9.05
CA LEU A 16 -13.90 -12.40 -9.08
C LEU A 16 -13.73 -11.63 -10.40
N VAL A 17 -12.55 -11.70 -11.02
CA VAL A 17 -12.27 -10.97 -12.26
C VAL A 17 -13.19 -11.39 -13.41
N PRO A 18 -13.42 -12.70 -13.66
CA PRO A 18 -14.38 -13.12 -14.69
C PRO A 18 -15.81 -12.64 -14.44
N ILE A 19 -16.24 -12.50 -13.18
CA ILE A 19 -17.57 -11.98 -12.86
C ILE A 19 -17.70 -10.52 -13.30
N LEU A 20 -16.70 -9.69 -13.01
CA LEU A 20 -16.66 -8.29 -13.48
C LEU A 20 -16.59 -8.21 -15.00
N GLN A 21 -15.73 -9.02 -15.64
CA GLN A 21 -15.61 -9.07 -17.09
C GLN A 21 -16.93 -9.44 -17.76
N ASN A 22 -17.61 -10.45 -17.23
CA ASN A 22 -18.93 -10.87 -17.70
C ASN A 22 -19.95 -9.74 -17.53
N TYR A 23 -19.99 -9.09 -16.37
CA TYR A 23 -20.89 -7.95 -16.16
C TYR A 23 -20.63 -6.82 -17.18
N ILE A 24 -19.37 -6.47 -17.41
CA ILE A 24 -18.97 -5.42 -18.38
C ILE A 24 -19.32 -5.83 -19.82
N SER A 25 -19.09 -7.09 -20.21
CA SER A 25 -19.33 -7.54 -21.59
C SER A 25 -20.80 -7.55 -21.99
N HIS A 26 -21.70 -7.58 -21.01
CA HIS A 26 -23.15 -7.48 -21.22
C HIS A 26 -23.67 -6.03 -21.17
N GLN A 27 -22.79 -5.03 -20.97
CA GLN A 27 -23.17 -3.62 -21.09
C GLN A 27 -23.18 -3.21 -22.56
N GLU A 28 -24.30 -2.66 -23.02
CA GLU A 28 -24.37 -2.03 -24.33
C GLU A 28 -23.81 -0.60 -24.24
N PHE A 29 -22.87 -0.26 -25.14
CA PHE A 29 -22.09 0.99 -25.10
C PHE A 29 -22.95 2.28 -25.09
N ASP A 30 -24.16 2.25 -25.66
CA ASP A 30 -25.04 3.41 -25.83
C ASP A 30 -26.43 3.26 -25.16
N LYS A 31 -26.63 2.28 -24.26
CA LYS A 31 -27.92 2.11 -23.55
C LYS A 31 -27.80 2.34 -22.04
N ILE A 32 -28.97 2.44 -21.39
CA ILE A 32 -29.09 2.46 -19.93
C ILE A 32 -28.36 1.25 -19.36
N VAL A 33 -27.36 1.51 -18.51
CA VAL A 33 -26.52 0.51 -17.84
C VAL A 33 -27.41 -0.56 -17.22
N THR A 34 -27.18 -1.83 -17.57
CA THR A 34 -27.93 -2.94 -17.00
C THR A 34 -27.64 -2.99 -15.50
N LYS A 35 -28.71 -2.96 -14.70
CA LYS A 35 -28.60 -3.01 -13.24
C LYS A 35 -27.99 -4.34 -12.82
N GLN A 36 -26.96 -4.27 -11.99
CA GLN A 36 -26.31 -5.45 -11.41
C GLN A 36 -27.30 -6.30 -10.61
N THR A 37 -27.20 -7.61 -10.76
CA THR A 37 -27.79 -8.57 -9.83
C THR A 37 -27.12 -8.44 -8.45
N LYS A 38 -27.76 -8.98 -7.40
CA LYS A 38 -27.15 -9.00 -6.05
C LYS A 38 -25.82 -9.76 -6.05
N PHE A 39 -25.74 -10.85 -6.80
CA PHE A 39 -24.52 -11.63 -6.99
C PHE A 39 -23.41 -10.79 -7.62
N GLU A 40 -23.67 -10.13 -8.75
CA GLU A 40 -22.67 -9.29 -9.42
C GLU A 40 -22.24 -8.14 -8.54
N LYS A 41 -23.19 -7.40 -7.96
CA LYS A 41 -22.90 -6.26 -7.10
C LYS A 41 -21.97 -6.65 -5.95
N TYR A 42 -22.30 -7.71 -5.21
CA TYR A 42 -21.48 -8.18 -4.09
C TYR A 42 -20.04 -8.52 -4.52
N ASN A 43 -19.87 -9.29 -5.60
CA ASN A 43 -18.55 -9.71 -6.05
C ASN A 43 -17.73 -8.56 -6.64
N ILE A 44 -18.40 -7.62 -7.33
CA ILE A 44 -17.77 -6.42 -7.88
C ILE A 44 -17.32 -5.49 -6.75
N ASP A 45 -18.17 -5.24 -5.74
CA ASP A 45 -17.82 -4.42 -4.58
C ASP A 45 -16.60 -5.01 -3.83
N ILE A 46 -16.53 -6.34 -3.71
CA ILE A 46 -15.36 -7.03 -3.12
C ILE A 46 -14.11 -6.87 -3.98
N LEU A 47 -14.21 -7.06 -5.30
CA LEU A 47 -13.07 -6.93 -6.20
C LEU A 47 -12.49 -5.50 -6.17
N LEU A 48 -13.36 -4.49 -6.21
CA LEU A 48 -12.96 -3.08 -6.10
C LEU A 48 -12.37 -2.76 -4.73
N SER A 49 -12.93 -3.33 -3.66
CA SER A 49 -12.38 -3.14 -2.31
C SER A 49 -11.01 -3.82 -2.17
N ALA A 50 -10.82 -5.01 -2.76
CA ALA A 50 -9.54 -5.71 -2.80
C ALA A 50 -8.50 -4.99 -3.68
N SER A 51 -8.92 -4.35 -4.79
CA SER A 51 -7.99 -3.60 -5.64
C SER A 51 -7.38 -2.42 -4.88
N ASN A 52 -8.11 -1.77 -3.97
CA ASN A 52 -7.53 -0.72 -3.12
C ASN A 52 -6.34 -1.23 -2.27
N ILE A 53 -6.36 -2.50 -1.83
CA ILE A 53 -5.27 -3.12 -1.07
C ILE A 53 -4.07 -3.35 -2.00
N THR A 54 -4.30 -3.98 -3.16
CA THR A 54 -3.22 -4.29 -4.10
C THR A 54 -2.62 -3.02 -4.70
N GLU A 55 -3.41 -1.97 -4.93
CA GLU A 55 -2.94 -0.66 -5.39
C GLU A 55 -2.05 0.02 -4.36
N CYS A 56 -2.36 -0.13 -3.08
CA CYS A 56 -1.49 0.35 -2.01
C CYS A 56 -0.13 -0.36 -2.03
N LEU A 57 -0.09 -1.68 -2.25
CA LEU A 57 1.15 -2.43 -2.41
C LEU A 57 1.95 -1.99 -3.65
N ASP A 58 1.27 -1.77 -4.77
CA ASP A 58 1.92 -1.25 -5.98
C ASP A 58 2.53 0.12 -5.73
N GLN A 59 1.81 1.02 -5.04
CA GLN A 59 2.34 2.33 -4.69
C GLN A 59 3.55 2.24 -3.76
N ILE A 60 3.58 1.28 -2.83
CA ILE A 60 4.78 0.99 -2.01
C ILE A 60 5.95 0.60 -2.91
N ASN A 61 5.73 -0.30 -3.87
CA ASN A 61 6.76 -0.71 -4.83
C ASN A 61 7.23 0.46 -5.72
N TYR A 62 6.32 1.32 -6.17
CA TYR A 62 6.68 2.53 -6.91
C TYR A 62 7.54 3.48 -6.09
N THR A 63 7.21 3.67 -4.81
CA THR A 63 8.03 4.48 -3.90
C THR A 63 9.46 3.94 -3.81
N ILE A 64 9.64 2.62 -3.70
CA ILE A 64 10.96 1.97 -3.69
C ILE A 64 11.71 2.23 -5.01
N ASP A 65 11.05 2.00 -6.15
CA ASP A 65 11.70 2.16 -7.46
C ASP A 65 12.08 3.61 -7.73
N LEU A 66 11.22 4.55 -7.33
CA LEU A 66 11.46 5.99 -7.43
C LEU A 66 12.55 6.50 -6.49
N LEU A 67 12.95 5.79 -5.42
CA LEU A 67 13.96 6.30 -4.47
C LEU A 67 15.30 6.68 -5.11
N SER A 68 15.68 6.04 -6.23
CA SER A 68 16.87 6.37 -7.02
C SER A 68 16.60 7.33 -8.20
N GLY A 69 15.39 7.89 -8.28
CA GLY A 69 14.87 8.63 -9.42
C GLY A 69 15.14 10.13 -9.41
N TYR A 70 15.87 10.65 -8.41
CA TYR A 70 16.14 12.09 -8.32
C TYR A 70 16.86 12.60 -9.57
N LYS A 71 16.29 13.66 -10.17
CA LYS A 71 16.90 14.43 -11.25
C LYS A 71 16.77 15.91 -10.90
N SER A 72 17.91 16.60 -10.84
CA SER A 72 17.90 18.06 -10.68
C SER A 72 17.18 18.71 -11.87
N LYS A 73 16.29 19.66 -11.57
CA LYS A 73 15.56 20.47 -12.54
C LYS A 73 15.88 21.93 -12.26
N LYS A 74 16.10 22.73 -13.31
CA LYS A 74 16.49 24.14 -13.18
C LYS A 74 15.50 24.98 -12.39
N ASP A 75 14.21 24.67 -12.48
CA ASP A 75 13.14 25.45 -11.84
C ASP A 75 12.59 24.79 -10.55
N SER A 76 13.31 23.82 -9.97
CA SER A 76 12.89 23.14 -8.76
C SER A 76 13.78 23.49 -7.59
N THR A 77 13.16 23.88 -6.47
CA THR A 77 13.82 24.10 -5.19
C THR A 77 14.16 22.80 -4.45
N MET A 78 13.66 21.66 -4.93
CA MET A 78 13.85 20.37 -4.28
C MET A 78 15.26 19.84 -4.55
N ASN A 79 16.06 19.73 -3.49
CA ASN A 79 17.37 19.09 -3.58
C ASN A 79 17.24 17.55 -3.46
N ARG A 80 18.37 16.85 -3.54
CA ARG A 80 18.38 15.38 -3.49
C ARG A 80 17.96 14.84 -2.12
N HIS A 81 18.36 15.51 -1.04
CA HIS A 81 17.96 15.15 0.31
C HIS A 81 16.43 15.21 0.45
N ASP A 82 15.82 16.31 0.03
CA ASP A 82 14.38 16.53 0.12
C ASP A 82 13.60 15.45 -0.63
N TYR A 83 14.08 15.07 -1.81
CA TYR A 83 13.50 13.98 -2.59
C TYR A 83 13.58 12.65 -1.85
N ILE A 84 14.73 12.31 -1.27
CA ILE A 84 14.92 11.07 -0.51
C ILE A 84 13.95 11.03 0.68
N VAL A 85 13.89 12.12 1.47
CA VAL A 85 12.95 12.26 2.60
C VAL A 85 11.52 12.06 2.14
N PHE A 86 11.10 12.80 1.11
CA PHE A 86 9.74 12.72 0.58
C PHE A 86 9.33 11.30 0.16
N ILE A 87 10.22 10.59 -0.54
CA ILE A 87 9.97 9.20 -0.95
C ILE A 87 9.89 8.28 0.28
N LEU A 88 10.82 8.37 1.23
CA LEU A 88 10.79 7.54 2.44
C LEU A 88 9.54 7.78 3.28
N GLU A 89 9.10 9.03 3.45
CA GLU A 89 7.88 9.36 4.16
C GLU A 89 6.63 8.77 3.49
N ASN A 90 6.58 8.85 2.16
CA ASN A 90 5.52 8.21 1.38
C ASN A 90 5.47 6.69 1.61
N PHE A 91 6.63 6.04 1.75
CA PHE A 91 6.67 4.60 2.06
C PHE A 91 5.99 4.31 3.40
N TYR A 92 6.39 5.02 4.46
CA TYR A 92 5.87 4.79 5.81
C TYR A 92 4.38 5.12 5.95
N LEU A 93 3.88 6.13 5.25
CA LEU A 93 2.44 6.41 5.21
C LEU A 93 1.66 5.29 4.53
N ARG A 94 2.18 4.76 3.42
CA ARG A 94 1.51 3.70 2.64
C ARG A 94 1.55 2.35 3.36
N ILE A 95 2.70 1.94 3.89
CA ILE A 95 2.84 0.64 4.58
C ILE A 95 1.86 0.52 5.75
N THR A 96 1.63 1.59 6.51
CA THR A 96 0.69 1.52 7.64
C THR A 96 -0.77 1.57 7.22
N SER A 97 -1.07 2.27 6.13
CA SER A 97 -2.45 2.43 5.66
C SER A 97 -3.02 1.18 4.98
N ILE A 98 -2.19 0.18 4.67
CA ILE A 98 -2.67 -1.07 4.08
C ILE A 98 -3.55 -1.85 5.06
N PHE A 99 -3.26 -1.80 6.36
CA PHE A 99 -4.08 -2.49 7.37
C PHE A 99 -5.47 -1.90 7.48
N ASP A 100 -5.58 -0.57 7.44
CA ASP A 100 -6.88 0.10 7.46
C ASP A 100 -7.74 -0.30 6.25
N ARG A 101 -7.10 -0.48 5.07
CA ARG A 101 -7.79 -1.00 3.88
C ARG A 101 -8.22 -2.44 4.05
N ILE A 102 -7.39 -3.30 4.65
CA ILE A 102 -7.76 -4.68 4.99
C ILE A 102 -8.98 -4.71 5.92
N LEU A 103 -9.02 -3.88 6.98
CA LEU A 103 -10.15 -3.81 7.91
C LEU A 103 -11.45 -3.39 7.20
N ARG A 104 -11.37 -2.38 6.33
CA ARG A 104 -12.52 -1.92 5.51
C ARG A 104 -12.97 -2.97 4.51
N PHE A 105 -12.03 -3.65 3.87
CA PHE A 105 -12.32 -4.76 2.96
C PHE A 105 -13.02 -5.91 3.68
N THR A 106 -12.55 -6.30 4.86
CA THR A 106 -13.21 -7.31 5.68
C THR A 106 -14.64 -6.87 6.09
N ASN A 107 -14.85 -5.58 6.40
CA ASN A 107 -16.18 -5.03 6.65
C ASN A 107 -17.14 -5.23 5.45
N VAL A 108 -16.64 -5.07 4.21
CA VAL A 108 -17.39 -5.31 2.97
C VAL A 108 -17.69 -6.81 2.79
N VAL A 109 -16.68 -7.68 2.90
CA VAL A 109 -16.84 -9.14 2.69
C VAL A 109 -17.88 -9.74 3.64
N PHE A 110 -17.86 -9.33 4.91
CA PHE A 110 -18.76 -9.88 5.92
C PHE A 110 -20.06 -9.08 6.09
N GLU A 111 -20.24 -8.01 5.30
CA GLU A 111 -21.36 -7.07 5.37
C GLU A 111 -21.67 -6.66 6.81
N ILE A 112 -20.63 -6.28 7.56
CA ILE A 112 -20.78 -5.93 8.99
C ILE A 112 -21.53 -4.59 9.12
N GLY A 113 -21.41 -3.70 8.14
CA GLY A 113 -22.17 -2.46 8.07
C GLY A 113 -21.60 -1.33 8.92
N LEU A 114 -20.33 -1.42 9.31
CA LEU A 114 -19.66 -0.33 10.04
C LEU A 114 -19.30 0.82 9.08
N PRO A 115 -19.44 2.08 9.51
CA PRO A 115 -18.88 3.21 8.78
C PRO A 115 -17.34 3.15 8.82
N GLU A 116 -16.66 3.70 7.80
CA GLU A 116 -15.20 3.55 7.65
C GLU A 116 -14.39 3.97 8.88
N ARG A 117 -14.83 5.01 9.61
CA ARG A 117 -14.20 5.51 10.83
C ARG A 117 -14.24 4.53 12.02
N GLU A 118 -15.14 3.55 11.95
CA GLU A 118 -15.36 2.52 12.98
C GLU A 118 -14.77 1.16 12.58
N CYS A 119 -14.21 1.04 11.36
CA CYS A 119 -13.44 -0.13 10.92
C CYS A 119 -12.08 -0.18 11.62
N LYS A 120 -12.07 -0.59 12.88
CA LYS A 120 -10.88 -0.73 13.72
C LYS A 120 -10.60 -2.21 13.99
N GLU A 121 -9.36 -2.53 14.34
CA GLU A 121 -8.98 -3.89 14.73
C GLU A 121 -9.92 -4.45 15.82
N SER A 122 -10.25 -3.65 16.83
CA SER A 122 -11.10 -4.02 17.95
C SER A 122 -12.54 -4.35 17.57
N THR A 123 -13.05 -3.82 16.45
CA THR A 123 -14.42 -4.05 15.99
C THR A 123 -14.50 -5.14 14.93
N ILE A 124 -13.54 -5.16 13.99
CA ILE A 124 -13.52 -6.13 12.89
C ILE A 124 -12.99 -7.49 13.35
N ILE A 125 -11.80 -7.56 13.96
CA ILE A 125 -11.17 -8.85 14.30
C ILE A 125 -11.92 -9.58 15.42
N LYS A 126 -12.56 -8.82 16.33
CA LYS A 126 -13.35 -9.37 17.43
C LYS A 126 -14.80 -9.71 17.05
N ASN A 127 -15.23 -9.40 15.82
CA ASN A 127 -16.57 -9.70 15.35
C ASN A 127 -16.82 -11.22 15.35
N ASP A 128 -18.00 -11.67 15.77
CA ASP A 128 -18.31 -13.10 15.91
C ASP A 128 -18.22 -13.89 14.59
N LYS A 129 -18.37 -13.24 13.44
CA LYS A 129 -18.20 -13.86 12.12
C LYS A 129 -16.73 -14.19 11.79
N ILE A 130 -15.79 -13.55 12.47
CA ILE A 130 -14.35 -13.59 12.17
C ILE A 130 -13.56 -14.19 13.35
N LYS A 131 -13.96 -13.91 14.59
CA LYS A 131 -13.28 -14.31 15.81
C LYS A 131 -13.06 -15.82 15.84
N GLY A 132 -11.82 -16.23 16.12
CA GLY A 132 -11.43 -17.64 16.21
C GLY A 132 -11.16 -18.34 14.88
N SER A 133 -11.34 -17.65 13.75
CA SER A 133 -10.99 -18.19 12.43
C SER A 133 -9.49 -18.11 12.11
N THR A 134 -9.06 -18.85 11.10
CA THR A 134 -7.73 -18.72 10.47
C THR A 134 -7.53 -17.32 9.87
N LEU A 135 -8.58 -16.72 9.32
CA LEU A 135 -8.59 -15.33 8.83
C LEU A 135 -8.23 -14.34 9.95
N SER A 136 -8.82 -14.48 11.15
CA SER A 136 -8.48 -13.64 12.31
C SER A 136 -6.99 -13.73 12.65
N SER A 137 -6.41 -14.93 12.55
CA SER A 137 -4.99 -15.16 12.78
C SER A 137 -4.13 -14.51 11.70
N SER A 138 -4.52 -14.60 10.43
CA SER A 138 -3.85 -13.92 9.31
C SER A 138 -3.86 -12.40 9.47
N MET A 139 -5.00 -11.81 9.83
CA MET A 139 -5.12 -10.38 10.07
C MET A 139 -4.23 -9.91 11.24
N LYS A 140 -4.13 -10.68 12.33
CA LYS A 140 -3.22 -10.37 13.45
C LYS A 140 -1.75 -10.44 13.06
N LYS A 141 -1.35 -11.36 12.17
CA LYS A 141 0.01 -11.41 11.63
C LYS A 141 0.34 -10.14 10.84
N LEU A 142 -0.59 -9.71 9.97
CA LEU A 142 -0.48 -8.45 9.23
C LEU A 142 -0.38 -7.24 10.16
N ASP A 143 -1.24 -7.16 11.17
CA ASP A 143 -1.22 -6.07 12.16
C ASP A 143 0.13 -6.00 12.88
N LYS A 144 0.60 -7.14 13.39
CA LYS A 144 1.90 -7.25 14.08
C LYS A 144 3.07 -6.87 13.18
N PHE A 145 3.02 -7.22 11.90
CA PHE A 145 4.03 -6.81 10.93
C PHE A 145 4.02 -5.29 10.75
N ILE A 146 2.83 -4.69 10.62
CA ILE A 146 2.64 -3.26 10.37
C ILE A 146 2.94 -2.40 11.60
N GLU A 147 2.72 -2.92 12.80
CA GLU A 147 3.00 -2.26 14.08
C GLU A 147 4.44 -1.72 14.15
N LYS A 148 5.40 -2.47 13.59
CA LYS A 148 6.83 -2.08 13.52
C LYS A 148 7.05 -0.71 12.86
N TYR A 149 6.14 -0.27 11.99
CA TYR A 149 6.26 0.96 11.21
C TYR A 149 5.32 2.07 11.70
N ARG A 150 4.41 1.80 12.63
CA ARG A 150 3.45 2.80 13.15
C ARG A 150 4.15 3.95 13.84
N TYR A 151 5.21 3.67 14.60
CA TYR A 151 6.00 4.71 15.26
C TYR A 151 6.61 5.69 14.25
N SER A 152 7.31 5.17 13.23
CA SER A 152 7.90 6.00 12.17
C SER A 152 6.84 6.83 11.46
N ARG A 153 5.70 6.21 11.09
CA ARG A 153 4.59 6.94 10.47
C ARG A 153 4.03 8.03 11.37
N ASN A 154 3.82 7.75 12.67
CA ASN A 154 3.27 8.71 13.60
C ASN A 154 4.18 9.93 13.75
N ARG A 155 5.51 9.74 13.82
CA ARG A 155 6.48 10.86 13.83
C ARG A 155 6.35 11.71 12.56
N ILE A 156 6.33 11.07 11.40
CA ILE A 156 6.17 11.74 10.09
C ILE A 156 4.86 12.54 10.03
N ALA A 157 3.75 11.95 10.46
CA ALA A 157 2.43 12.59 10.42
C ALA A 157 2.29 13.74 11.43
N HIS A 158 2.98 13.66 12.58
CA HIS A 158 2.90 14.63 13.68
C HIS A 158 4.04 15.65 13.71
N SER A 159 4.67 15.93 12.56
CA SER A 159 5.58 17.08 12.34
C SER A 159 7.08 16.85 12.52
N GLU A 160 7.55 15.61 12.60
CA GLU A 160 8.99 15.32 12.47
C GLU A 160 9.26 14.71 11.11
N SER A 161 9.94 15.45 10.22
CA SER A 161 10.43 14.88 8.95
C SER A 161 11.26 13.63 9.22
N TYR A 162 11.27 12.70 8.26
CA TYR A 162 12.09 11.50 8.37
C TYR A 162 13.55 11.88 8.62
N ASN A 163 14.08 11.44 9.77
CA ASN A 163 15.42 11.80 10.22
C ASN A 163 16.19 10.53 10.61
N GLU A 164 17.33 10.35 9.97
CA GLU A 164 18.29 9.29 10.23
C GLU A 164 19.70 9.88 10.14
N LYS A 165 20.62 9.40 10.99
CA LYS A 165 21.96 10.01 11.15
C LYS A 165 22.70 10.21 9.82
N ARG A 166 22.70 9.20 8.93
CA ARG A 166 23.37 9.30 7.62
C ARG A 166 22.67 10.26 6.67
N LEU A 167 21.36 10.46 6.83
CA LEU A 167 20.60 11.43 6.04
C LEU A 167 20.88 12.86 6.53
N ALA A 168 21.15 13.05 7.82
CA ALA A 168 21.56 14.34 8.38
C ALA A 168 22.89 14.84 7.79
N ASP A 169 23.85 13.95 7.49
CA ASP A 169 25.11 14.32 6.82
C ASP A 169 24.86 14.84 5.40
N ILE A 170 23.95 14.18 4.66
CA ILE A 170 23.53 14.60 3.31
C ILE A 170 22.77 15.94 3.41
N GLN A 171 21.90 16.09 4.40
CA GLN A 171 21.16 17.32 4.66
C GLN A 171 22.11 18.50 4.91
N GLY A 172 23.08 18.31 5.81
CA GLY A 172 24.05 19.34 6.17
C GLY A 172 24.87 19.82 4.95
N PHE A 173 25.23 18.89 4.06
CA PHE A 173 25.89 19.27 2.81
C PHE A 173 25.01 20.14 1.92
N TYR A 174 23.74 19.79 1.71
CA TYR A 174 22.84 20.61 0.87
C TYR A 174 22.55 21.98 1.50
N ILE A 175 22.38 22.05 2.82
CA ILE A 175 22.25 23.34 3.53
C ILE A 175 23.49 24.21 3.31
N ALA A 176 24.68 23.64 3.44
CA ALA A 176 25.93 24.38 3.25
C ALA A 176 26.14 24.79 1.78
N LEU A 177 25.73 23.93 0.84
CA LEU A 177 25.80 24.20 -0.58
C LEU A 177 24.88 25.36 -0.99
N ASP A 178 23.71 25.50 -0.36
CA ASP A 178 22.75 26.58 -0.62
C ASP A 178 23.15 27.92 0.04
N SER A 179 24.25 27.96 0.80
CA SER A 179 24.77 29.17 1.44
C SER A 179 25.64 30.03 0.52
N ASP A 180 25.77 31.33 0.81
CA ASP A 180 26.49 32.31 -0.04
C ASP A 180 28.01 32.04 -0.19
N ASN A 181 28.60 31.22 0.69
CA ASN A 181 30.04 30.91 0.72
C ASN A 181 30.33 29.45 0.29
N ASN A 182 29.76 29.00 -0.82
CA ASN A 182 29.78 27.58 -1.24
C ASN A 182 30.87 27.18 -2.26
N LYS A 183 31.73 28.10 -2.73
CA LYS A 183 32.64 27.84 -3.86
C LYS A 183 33.55 26.62 -3.66
N ASP A 184 34.01 26.38 -2.44
CA ASP A 184 34.85 25.23 -2.11
C ASP A 184 34.04 23.93 -1.92
N LEU A 185 32.74 24.05 -1.59
CA LEU A 185 31.83 22.92 -1.37
C LEU A 185 31.37 22.26 -2.68
N GLU A 186 31.36 23.02 -3.78
CA GLU A 186 31.10 22.52 -5.14
C GLU A 186 32.01 21.33 -5.50
N LEU A 187 33.28 21.35 -5.05
CA LEU A 187 34.25 20.27 -5.27
C LEU A 187 33.83 18.95 -4.63
N TYR A 188 33.03 18.99 -3.56
CA TYR A 188 32.57 17.81 -2.82
C TYR A 188 31.23 17.25 -3.31
N LYS A 189 30.60 17.87 -4.33
CA LYS A 189 29.32 17.38 -4.89
C LYS A 189 29.35 15.91 -5.27
N ASN A 190 30.41 15.47 -5.95
CA ASN A 190 30.53 14.07 -6.38
C ASN A 190 30.69 13.12 -5.19
N PHE A 191 31.38 13.55 -4.13
CA PHE A 191 31.55 12.77 -2.91
C PHE A 191 30.21 12.57 -2.19
N TYR A 192 29.46 13.65 -1.93
CA TYR A 192 28.14 13.56 -1.28
C TYR A 192 27.08 12.91 -2.18
N LYS A 193 27.20 13.06 -3.51
CA LYS A 193 26.37 12.29 -4.45
C LYS A 193 26.56 10.79 -4.24
N ARG A 194 27.80 10.31 -4.11
CA ARG A 194 28.10 8.90 -3.85
C ARG A 194 27.57 8.43 -2.51
N ILE A 195 27.75 9.23 -1.44
CA ILE A 195 27.17 8.92 -0.12
C ILE A 195 25.64 8.76 -0.22
N ALA A 196 24.98 9.66 -0.94
CA ALA A 196 23.54 9.58 -1.14
C ALA A 196 23.14 8.39 -2.03
N ASP A 197 23.92 8.04 -3.05
CA ASP A 197 23.69 6.84 -3.88
C ASP A 197 23.78 5.56 -3.02
N GLU A 198 24.81 5.44 -2.18
CA GLU A 198 25.01 4.31 -1.26
C GLU A 198 23.85 4.18 -0.27
N PHE A 199 23.46 5.30 0.37
CA PHE A 199 22.32 5.33 1.27
C PHE A 199 21.02 4.90 0.58
N VAL A 200 20.76 5.42 -0.63
CA VAL A 200 19.59 5.06 -1.42
C VAL A 200 19.58 3.56 -1.74
N GLN A 201 20.70 2.98 -2.17
CA GLN A 201 20.74 1.55 -2.49
C GLN A 201 20.48 0.66 -1.27
N GLU A 202 21.07 1.01 -0.12
CA GLU A 202 20.82 0.30 1.13
C GLU A 202 19.33 0.35 1.51
N LYS A 203 18.73 1.55 1.49
CA LYS A 203 17.31 1.70 1.80
C LYS A 203 16.41 0.99 0.79
N LYS A 204 16.72 1.03 -0.51
CA LYS A 204 15.96 0.24 -1.50
C LYS A 204 15.96 -1.24 -1.14
N ASN A 205 17.12 -1.80 -0.74
CA ASN A 205 17.21 -3.20 -0.37
C ASN A 205 16.44 -3.52 0.91
N GLU A 206 16.51 -2.64 1.92
CA GLU A 206 15.72 -2.75 3.15
C GLU A 206 14.22 -2.74 2.85
N LEU A 207 13.73 -1.71 2.15
CA LEU A 207 12.32 -1.52 1.86
C LEU A 207 11.75 -2.59 0.92
N ARG A 208 12.56 -3.15 0.01
CA ARG A 208 12.15 -4.30 -0.83
C ARG A 208 11.84 -5.52 0.00
N LYS A 209 12.70 -5.87 0.96
CA LYS A 209 12.44 -7.00 1.87
C LYS A 209 11.14 -6.81 2.64
N VAL A 210 10.86 -5.58 3.08
CA VAL A 210 9.60 -5.22 3.75
C VAL A 210 8.41 -5.40 2.80
N ALA A 211 8.51 -4.93 1.56
CA ALA A 211 7.44 -5.08 0.57
C ALA A 211 7.19 -6.55 0.19
N ASP A 212 8.25 -7.36 0.08
CA ASP A 212 8.16 -8.80 -0.23
C ASP A 212 7.50 -9.57 0.93
N GLU A 213 7.88 -9.28 2.19
CA GLU A 213 7.24 -9.88 3.37
C GLU A 213 5.76 -9.49 3.45
N LEU A 214 5.43 -8.22 3.19
CA LEU A 214 4.05 -7.76 3.13
C LEU A 214 3.26 -8.46 2.02
N GLU A 215 3.83 -8.60 0.81
CA GLU A 215 3.17 -9.30 -0.29
C GLU A 215 2.84 -10.75 0.09
N GLY A 216 3.77 -11.45 0.75
CA GLY A 216 3.53 -12.80 1.29
C GLY A 216 2.36 -12.84 2.27
N LEU A 217 2.32 -11.92 3.24
CA LEU A 217 1.23 -11.83 4.20
C LEU A 217 -0.13 -11.48 3.56
N LEU A 218 -0.13 -10.69 2.48
CA LEU A 218 -1.34 -10.39 1.72
C LEU A 218 -1.83 -11.60 0.91
N ARG A 219 -0.92 -12.43 0.37
CA ARG A 219 -1.29 -13.69 -0.29
C ARG A 219 -1.98 -14.62 0.70
N ASP A 220 -1.40 -14.80 1.88
CA ASP A 220 -2.01 -15.60 2.95
C ASP A 220 -3.40 -15.07 3.30
N PHE A 221 -3.53 -13.75 3.48
CA PHE A 221 -4.81 -13.12 3.77
C PHE A 221 -5.87 -13.35 2.67
N PHE A 222 -5.51 -13.16 1.39
CA PHE A 222 -6.42 -13.40 0.29
C PHE A 222 -6.81 -14.88 0.17
N THR A 223 -5.88 -15.81 0.40
CA THR A 223 -6.19 -17.24 0.47
C THR A 223 -7.19 -17.54 1.59
N GLU A 224 -6.97 -17.02 2.79
CA GLU A 224 -7.83 -17.28 3.96
C GLU A 224 -9.24 -16.67 3.84
N ILE A 225 -9.39 -15.51 3.16
CA ILE A 225 -10.70 -14.87 3.00
C ILE A 225 -11.51 -15.44 1.82
N THR A 226 -10.86 -16.09 0.86
CA THR A 226 -11.49 -16.64 -0.36
C THR A 226 -12.69 -17.54 -0.09
N PRO A 227 -12.64 -18.52 0.84
CA PRO A 227 -13.78 -19.39 1.12
C PRO A 227 -15.03 -18.63 1.59
N TYR A 228 -14.85 -17.54 2.34
CA TYR A 228 -15.95 -16.71 2.82
C TYR A 228 -16.61 -15.95 1.68
N VAL A 229 -15.80 -15.39 0.79
CA VAL A 229 -16.28 -14.67 -0.40
C VAL A 229 -17.06 -15.60 -1.32
N ILE A 230 -16.52 -16.77 -1.64
CA ILE A 230 -17.18 -17.76 -2.51
C ILE A 230 -18.50 -18.24 -1.89
N ARG A 231 -18.51 -18.59 -0.60
CA ARG A 231 -19.72 -19.05 0.10
C ARG A 231 -20.82 -17.99 0.02
N LYS A 232 -20.50 -16.75 0.36
CA LYS A 232 -21.46 -15.65 0.38
C LYS A 232 -21.93 -15.26 -1.03
N GLY A 233 -21.03 -15.27 -2.01
CA GLY A 233 -21.40 -15.11 -3.42
C GLY A 233 -22.41 -16.18 -3.87
N ASN A 234 -22.18 -17.44 -3.51
CA ASN A 234 -23.10 -18.54 -3.84
C ASN A 234 -24.49 -18.39 -3.17
N GLU A 235 -24.58 -17.78 -1.98
CA GLU A 235 -25.88 -17.45 -1.36
C GLU A 235 -26.66 -16.44 -2.21
N TYR A 236 -26.00 -15.44 -2.80
CA TYR A 236 -26.64 -14.46 -3.69
C TYR A 236 -26.94 -14.99 -5.09
N LYS A 237 -26.31 -16.09 -5.51
CA LYS A 237 -26.62 -16.74 -6.79
C LYS A 237 -27.88 -17.61 -6.72
N LYS A 238 -28.22 -18.11 -5.53
CA LYS A 238 -29.38 -18.99 -5.29
C LYS A 238 -30.68 -18.24 -4.99
N ASN A 239 -30.58 -16.98 -4.55
CA ASN A 239 -31.68 -16.10 -4.17
C ASN A 239 -31.92 -15.04 -5.24
#